data_AF-A0A520U525-F1
#
_entry.id   AF-A0A520U525-F1
#
_cell.length_a   1.000
_cell.length_b   1.000
_cell.length_c   1.000
_cell.angle_alpha   90.00
_cell.angle_beta   90.00
_cell.angle_gamma   90.00
#
_symmetry.space_group_name_H-M   'P 1'
#
loop_
_entity.id
_entity.type
_entity.pdbx_description
1 polymer ?
#
loop_
_entity_poly.entity_id
_entity_poly.type
_entity_poly.pdbx_seq_one_letter_code
_entity_poly.pdbx_strand_id
1 'polypeptide(L)'
;MHKKIIIILLFFYYHHSLIAQYTEHVAPEFIKTIQFIGSTKQSQLPIIRLGEKVSLSFDALNGDEADYYYKITHHDFDWKLSDLTKGEYMDGFDDVRLYEYSNSFNTLKGYSHYTLLVPNRDTRKLTKSGNYMISIYNDDSELVFSKKFMIVENKVTVDASVKRARNLENIQTKQVVQFVIDSPNLLLTNPKETVNTLILQNSNLNFPITNLKPQYTIGSQLIYRYDKEASFDAGNEYLFFDNKDIRSGSSSIRKIDLTDIYNTYLYTNSARFERPYTYNPDINGNYQIRILYPTSDISIEADYARVHFALQYFEDLNDKEIHVYGNFNNYTIDETTFMEYDSFSDTYTNQMLLKQGFYNYKYVVVNRDGTIDYGAISGNYWQTENDYTVLVYFRDLGARYDRIIGMGKANSSIINNQ
;
A
#
# COMPACT_ATOMS: atom_id res chain seq x y z
N MET A 1 -19.61 -67.18 18.91
CA MET A 1 -18.48 -66.76 18.04
C MET A 1 -18.76 -65.34 17.52
N HIS A 2 -18.57 -64.29 18.32
CA HIS A 2 -18.63 -62.89 17.86
C HIS A 2 -17.69 -62.04 18.74
N LYS A 3 -16.50 -61.73 18.21
CA LYS A 3 -15.56 -60.77 18.79
C LYS A 3 -16.05 -59.36 18.44
N LYS A 4 -16.39 -58.55 19.45
CA LYS A 4 -16.60 -57.11 19.30
C LYS A 4 -15.22 -56.45 19.12
N ILE A 5 -14.99 -55.87 17.95
CA ILE A 5 -13.84 -55.03 17.67
C ILE A 5 -14.21 -53.62 18.13
N ILE A 6 -13.48 -53.10 19.12
CA ILE A 6 -13.58 -51.71 19.57
C ILE A 6 -12.54 -50.94 18.75
N ILE A 7 -13.02 -50.11 17.83
CA ILE A 7 -12.18 -49.20 17.03
C ILE A 7 -12.05 -47.91 17.84
N ILE A 8 -10.86 -47.65 18.37
CA ILE A 8 -10.51 -46.39 19.02
C ILE A 8 -10.12 -45.40 17.91
N LEU A 9 -11.00 -44.44 17.64
CA LEU A 9 -10.76 -43.33 16.71
C LEU A 9 -9.95 -42.26 17.44
N LEU A 10 -8.63 -42.23 17.18
CA LEU A 10 -7.74 -41.15 17.58
C LEU A 10 -8.00 -39.94 16.66
N PHE A 11 -8.77 -38.97 17.15
CA PHE A 11 -8.86 -37.64 16.55
C PHE A 11 -7.53 -36.90 16.78
N PHE A 12 -6.67 -36.88 15.76
CA PHE A 12 -5.59 -35.91 15.67
C PHE A 12 -6.22 -34.53 15.43
N TYR A 13 -6.37 -33.74 16.49
CA TYR A 13 -6.60 -32.31 16.38
C TYR A 13 -5.36 -31.67 15.75
N TYR A 14 -5.42 -31.41 14.45
CA TYR A 14 -4.54 -30.44 13.82
C TYR A 14 -4.87 -29.07 14.41
N HIS A 15 -4.07 -28.62 15.37
CA HIS A 15 -4.03 -27.21 15.74
C HIS A 15 -3.50 -26.46 14.53
N HIS A 16 -4.40 -25.86 13.74
CA HIS A 16 -4.01 -24.73 12.90
C HIS A 16 -3.62 -23.61 13.86
N SER A 17 -2.32 -23.43 14.06
CA SER A 17 -1.79 -22.20 14.62
C SER A 17 -2.23 -21.08 13.69
N LEU A 18 -3.24 -20.32 14.11
CA LEU A 18 -3.53 -19.03 13.53
C LEU A 18 -2.27 -18.19 13.73
N ILE A 19 -1.48 -18.04 12.68
CA ILE A 19 -0.41 -17.06 12.67
C ILE A 19 -1.13 -15.72 12.68
N ALA A 20 -1.18 -15.07 13.84
CA ALA A 20 -1.53 -13.67 13.92
C ALA A 20 -0.49 -12.92 13.07
N GLN A 21 -0.86 -12.63 11.83
CA GLN A 21 -0.05 -11.77 10.99
C GLN A 21 -0.12 -10.39 11.62
N TYR A 22 1.03 -9.73 11.79
CA TYR A 22 1.08 -8.34 12.26
C TYR A 22 0.56 -7.45 11.12
N THR A 23 -0.76 -7.39 11.02
CA THR A 23 -1.51 -6.57 10.07
C THR A 23 -1.61 -5.16 10.60
N GLU A 24 -1.75 -4.19 9.69
CA GLU A 24 -2.11 -2.84 10.10
C GLU A 24 -3.48 -2.86 10.77
N HIS A 25 -3.65 -2.04 11.80
CA HIS A 25 -4.96 -1.79 12.38
C HIS A 25 -5.69 -0.79 11.50
N VAL A 26 -6.87 -1.18 11.01
CA VAL A 26 -7.72 -0.35 10.17
C VAL A 26 -8.23 0.82 11.00
N ALA A 27 -8.23 2.01 10.41
CA ALA A 27 -8.71 3.20 11.09
C ALA A 27 -10.23 3.19 11.23
N PRO A 28 -10.79 3.74 12.31
CA PRO A 28 -12.23 3.91 12.43
C PRO A 28 -12.74 4.93 11.41
N GLU A 29 -14.03 4.86 11.09
CA GLU A 29 -14.65 5.65 10.01
C GLU A 29 -14.45 7.17 10.12
N PHE A 30 -14.31 7.72 11.33
CA PHE A 30 -14.10 9.14 11.53
C PHE A 30 -12.65 9.59 11.29
N ILE A 31 -11.69 8.67 11.20
CA ILE A 31 -10.30 8.97 10.82
C ILE A 31 -10.17 8.79 9.32
N LYS A 32 -9.90 9.88 8.60
CA LYS A 32 -9.79 9.88 7.13
C LYS A 32 -8.47 10.51 6.67
N THR A 33 -8.17 10.27 5.39
CA THR A 33 -7.02 10.87 4.69
C THR A 33 -5.70 10.68 5.45
N ILE A 34 -5.43 9.43 5.83
CA ILE A 34 -4.13 9.08 6.41
C ILE A 34 -3.07 9.21 5.33
N GLN A 35 -2.25 10.26 5.42
CA GLN A 35 -1.12 10.49 4.54
C GLN A 35 0.17 10.07 5.24
N PHE A 36 0.86 9.08 4.69
CA PHE A 36 2.18 8.69 5.19
C PHE A 36 3.23 8.99 4.12
N ILE A 37 4.11 9.93 4.43
CA ILE A 37 5.03 10.53 3.48
C ILE A 37 6.46 10.35 3.98
N GLY A 38 7.33 9.82 3.11
CA GLY A 38 8.77 9.69 3.36
C GLY A 38 9.57 10.60 2.44
N SER A 39 10.48 10.02 1.66
CA SER A 39 11.37 10.74 0.76
C SER A 39 10.70 11.23 -0.54
N THR A 40 9.45 10.83 -0.83
CA THR A 40 8.67 11.27 -2.00
C THR A 40 7.55 12.22 -1.57
N LYS A 41 7.01 13.01 -2.51
CA LYS A 41 5.86 13.90 -2.23
C LYS A 41 4.50 13.20 -2.25
N GLN A 42 4.47 11.92 -2.64
CA GLN A 42 3.24 11.12 -2.75
C GLN A 42 3.00 10.40 -1.43
N SER A 43 1.73 10.34 -1.01
CA SER A 43 1.33 9.52 0.13
C SER A 43 1.29 8.06 -0.32
N GLN A 44 2.39 7.34 -0.07
CA GLN A 44 2.55 5.92 -0.36
C GLN A 44 3.37 5.26 0.74
N LEU A 45 3.46 3.93 0.75
CA LEU A 45 4.31 3.19 1.67
C LEU A 45 5.70 3.83 1.79
N PRO A 46 6.06 4.42 2.95
CA PRO A 46 7.32 5.11 3.08
C PRO A 46 8.47 4.10 3.17
N ILE A 47 9.40 4.21 2.24
CA ILE A 47 10.69 3.50 2.28
C ILE A 47 11.76 4.58 2.30
N ILE A 48 12.26 4.87 3.49
CA ILE A 48 13.20 5.97 3.72
C ILE A 48 14.61 5.45 3.97
N ARG A 49 15.62 6.29 3.72
CA ARG A 49 16.99 5.96 4.12
C ARG A 49 17.17 6.19 5.61
N LEU A 50 18.06 5.43 6.24
CA LEU A 50 18.41 5.61 7.65
C LEU A 50 18.85 7.05 7.91
N GLY A 51 18.12 7.74 8.80
CA GLY A 51 18.34 9.15 9.15
C GLY A 51 17.47 10.15 8.39
N GLU A 52 16.70 9.72 7.38
CA GLU A 52 15.66 10.55 6.77
C GLU A 52 14.42 10.66 7.67
N LYS A 53 13.56 11.62 7.34
CA LYS A 53 12.33 11.89 8.08
C LYS A 53 11.14 11.16 7.45
N VAL A 54 10.16 10.82 8.28
CA VAL A 54 8.81 10.46 7.85
C VAL A 54 7.80 11.42 8.47
N SER A 55 6.72 11.68 7.74
CA SER A 55 5.60 12.50 8.16
C SER A 55 4.32 11.70 8.01
N LEU A 56 3.60 11.52 9.12
CA LEU A 56 2.26 10.94 9.13
C LEU A 56 1.26 12.07 9.43
N SER A 57 0.21 12.19 8.63
CA SER A 57 -0.90 13.08 8.94
C SER A 57 -2.23 12.39 8.68
N PHE A 58 -3.29 12.86 9.34
CA PHE A 58 -4.64 12.33 9.22
C PHE A 58 -5.66 13.36 9.71
N ASP A 59 -6.91 13.19 9.32
CA ASP A 59 -8.02 14.03 9.79
C ASP A 59 -8.94 13.24 10.71
N ALA A 60 -9.41 13.87 11.78
CA ALA A 60 -10.50 13.38 12.62
C ALA A 60 -11.77 14.18 12.32
N LEU A 61 -12.82 13.51 11.82
CA LEU A 61 -14.07 14.11 11.33
C LEU A 61 -15.20 14.13 12.39
N ASN A 62 -14.88 13.77 13.64
CA ASN A 62 -15.80 13.76 14.77
C ASN A 62 -16.02 15.15 15.40
N GLY A 63 -15.19 16.14 15.05
CA GLY A 63 -15.31 17.50 15.58
C GLY A 63 -14.75 17.68 16.98
N ASP A 64 -14.06 16.67 17.51
CA ASP A 64 -13.40 16.72 18.82
C ASP A 64 -11.90 16.97 18.64
N GLU A 65 -11.35 17.86 19.48
CA GLU A 65 -9.90 18.05 19.63
C GLU A 65 -9.33 16.98 20.57
N ALA A 66 -9.49 15.71 20.19
CA ALA A 66 -9.06 14.57 20.98
C ALA A 66 -7.52 14.47 21.06
N ASP A 67 -7.05 13.96 22.20
CA ASP A 67 -5.62 13.72 22.40
C ASP A 67 -5.24 12.38 21.76
N TYR A 68 -4.34 12.42 20.78
CA TYR A 68 -3.75 11.22 20.20
C TYR A 68 -2.31 11.03 20.64
N TYR A 69 -1.88 9.78 20.73
CA TYR A 69 -0.53 9.34 21.11
C TYR A 69 0.03 8.43 20.04
N TYR A 70 1.35 8.35 19.89
CA TYR A 70 1.97 7.41 18.94
C TYR A 70 2.96 6.45 19.59
N LYS A 71 3.02 5.22 19.09
CA LYS A 71 4.06 4.23 19.42
C LYS A 71 4.77 3.76 18.16
N ILE A 72 6.06 3.48 18.27
CA ILE A 72 6.89 2.98 17.16
C ILE A 72 7.52 1.65 17.55
N THR A 73 7.23 0.61 16.78
CA THR A 73 7.77 -0.74 16.97
C THR A 73 8.66 -1.14 15.79
N HIS A 74 9.73 -1.89 16.09
CA HIS A 74 10.62 -2.47 15.08
C HIS A 74 10.21 -3.92 14.80
N HIS A 75 10.24 -4.32 13.54
CA HIS A 75 9.81 -5.63 13.08
C HIS A 75 10.86 -6.31 12.19
N ASP A 76 10.83 -7.63 12.17
CA ASP A 76 11.62 -8.47 11.27
C ASP A 76 10.95 -8.58 9.88
N PHE A 77 11.55 -9.33 8.96
CA PHE A 77 11.12 -9.46 7.56
C PHE A 77 9.66 -9.91 7.43
N ASP A 78 9.21 -10.80 8.31
CA ASP A 78 7.85 -11.34 8.35
C ASP A 78 6.85 -10.45 9.12
N TRP A 79 7.26 -9.22 9.43
CA TRP A 79 6.53 -8.25 10.25
C TRP A 79 6.31 -8.67 11.71
N LYS A 80 6.92 -9.75 12.22
CA LYS A 80 6.92 -10.01 13.67
C LYS A 80 7.75 -8.96 14.41
N LEU A 81 7.36 -8.65 15.64
CA LEU A 81 8.16 -7.78 16.50
C LEU A 81 9.58 -8.36 16.61
N SER A 82 10.60 -7.53 16.38
CA SER A 82 11.98 -7.99 16.50
C SER A 82 12.38 -8.18 17.96
N ASP A 83 13.47 -8.91 18.19
CA ASP A 83 14.04 -9.12 19.53
C ASP A 83 14.72 -7.85 20.10
N LEU A 84 14.61 -6.70 19.42
CA LEU A 84 15.21 -5.45 19.86
C LEU A 84 14.36 -4.76 20.93
N THR A 85 15.01 -4.31 21.98
CA THR A 85 14.40 -3.38 22.94
C THR A 85 14.33 -1.97 22.32
N LYS A 86 13.39 -1.14 22.78
CA LYS A 86 13.19 0.24 22.25
C LYS A 86 14.49 1.06 22.20
N GLY A 87 15.29 1.02 23.27
CA GLY A 87 16.56 1.76 23.33
C GLY A 87 17.63 1.29 22.33
N GLU A 88 17.47 0.10 21.72
CA GLU A 88 18.41 -0.40 20.71
C GLU A 88 18.15 0.18 19.31
N TYR A 89 16.91 0.58 19.01
CA TYR A 89 16.51 1.12 17.71
C TYR A 89 16.01 2.56 17.73
N MET A 90 15.72 3.12 18.90
CA MET A 90 15.19 4.46 19.06
C MET A 90 16.00 5.25 20.10
N ASP A 91 16.45 6.44 19.71
CA ASP A 91 16.90 7.47 20.64
C ASP A 91 15.73 8.40 20.96
N GLY A 92 15.37 8.46 22.25
CA GLY A 92 14.21 9.18 22.73
C GLY A 92 13.10 8.26 23.21
N PHE A 93 11.88 8.78 23.22
CA PHE A 93 10.69 8.08 23.68
C PHE A 93 9.59 8.17 22.63
N ASP A 94 8.71 7.19 22.63
CA ASP A 94 7.39 7.22 22.02
C ASP A 94 6.34 7.25 23.15
N ASP A 95 5.09 6.92 22.85
CA ASP A 95 3.96 7.05 23.78
C ASP A 95 3.78 8.50 24.26
N VAL A 96 3.96 9.44 23.33
CA VAL A 96 3.82 10.87 23.56
C VAL A 96 2.67 11.42 22.74
N ARG A 97 2.03 12.46 23.29
CA ARG A 97 0.92 13.16 22.66
C ARG A 97 1.35 13.85 21.36
N LEU A 98 0.48 13.82 20.35
CA LEU A 98 0.58 14.63 19.15
C LEU A 98 0.13 16.06 19.49
N TYR A 99 1.07 17.01 19.43
CA TYR A 99 0.81 18.41 19.74
C TYR A 99 0.48 19.26 18.50
N GLU A 100 0.95 18.83 17.32
CA GLU A 100 0.76 19.57 16.07
C GLU A 100 -0.58 19.16 15.45
N TYR A 101 -1.61 19.96 15.70
CA TYR A 101 -2.91 19.82 15.04
C TYR A 101 -3.54 21.18 14.75
N SER A 102 -4.37 21.23 13.72
CA SER A 102 -5.09 22.43 13.28
C SER A 102 -6.51 22.07 12.85
N ASN A 103 -7.49 22.92 13.17
CA ASN A 103 -8.87 22.72 12.73
C ASN A 103 -9.05 23.16 11.27
N SER A 104 -9.99 22.50 10.58
CA SER A 104 -10.41 22.84 9.23
C SER A 104 -10.86 24.31 9.12
N PHE A 105 -10.51 24.96 8.02
CA PHE A 105 -10.80 26.37 7.77
C PHE A 105 -11.59 26.55 6.47
N ASN A 106 -12.75 27.21 6.56
CA ASN A 106 -13.66 27.47 5.43
C ASN A 106 -14.11 26.22 4.65
N THR A 107 -14.27 25.08 5.34
CA THR A 107 -14.82 23.83 4.79
C THR A 107 -16.27 23.62 5.23
N LEU A 108 -17.07 22.92 4.42
CA LEU A 108 -18.41 22.47 4.82
C LEU A 108 -18.32 21.31 5.82
N LYS A 109 -17.37 20.39 5.60
CA LYS A 109 -17.08 19.32 6.55
C LYS A 109 -16.01 19.77 7.54
N GLY A 110 -16.40 19.91 8.81
CA GLY A 110 -15.47 20.17 9.91
C GLY A 110 -14.58 18.95 10.21
N TYR A 111 -13.29 19.19 10.47
CA TYR A 111 -12.34 18.18 10.92
C TYR A 111 -11.16 18.81 11.68
N SER A 112 -10.43 18.00 12.45
CA SER A 112 -9.14 18.36 13.05
C SER A 112 -8.03 17.59 12.33
N HIS A 113 -7.06 18.31 11.78
CA HIS A 113 -5.91 17.77 11.06
C HIS A 113 -4.73 17.56 12.01
N TYR A 114 -4.25 16.34 12.15
CA TYR A 114 -3.10 15.99 13.00
C TYR A 114 -1.88 15.71 12.13
N THR A 115 -0.70 16.15 12.59
CA THR A 115 0.57 15.87 11.94
C THR A 115 1.59 15.34 12.94
N LEU A 116 2.32 14.32 12.52
CA LEU A 116 3.44 13.73 13.24
C LEU A 116 4.66 13.64 12.33
N LEU A 117 5.71 14.36 12.70
CA LEU A 117 7.03 14.24 12.08
C LEU A 117 7.94 13.37 12.95
N VAL A 118 8.63 12.41 12.35
CA VAL A 118 9.68 11.61 13.01
C VAL A 118 10.96 11.70 12.19
N PRO A 119 12.11 12.08 12.77
CA PRO A 119 12.31 12.44 14.18
C PRO A 119 11.70 13.80 14.59
N ASN A 120 11.45 13.94 15.89
CA ASN A 120 11.00 15.16 16.57
C ASN A 120 11.73 15.34 17.92
N ARG A 121 11.24 16.22 18.81
CA ARG A 121 11.87 16.51 20.11
C ARG A 121 11.90 15.31 21.07
N ASP A 122 10.88 14.44 20.99
CA ASP A 122 10.65 13.32 21.88
C ASP A 122 11.25 12.04 21.32
N THR A 123 10.92 11.69 20.06
CA THR A 123 11.57 10.63 19.28
C THR A 123 12.66 11.24 18.40
N ARG A 124 13.88 11.36 18.94
CA ARG A 124 14.98 12.09 18.30
C ARG A 124 15.63 11.36 17.13
N LYS A 125 15.65 10.03 17.14
CA LYS A 125 16.25 9.26 16.04
C LYS A 125 15.77 7.81 16.02
N LEU A 126 15.58 7.27 14.82
CA LEU A 126 15.54 5.83 14.56
C LEU A 126 16.93 5.39 14.07
N THR A 127 17.56 4.48 14.79
CA THR A 127 19.00 4.17 14.67
C THR A 127 19.30 2.89 13.91
N LYS A 128 18.28 2.07 13.61
CA LYS A 128 18.40 0.80 12.89
C LYS A 128 17.60 0.81 11.58
N SER A 129 18.14 0.16 10.56
CA SER A 129 17.36 -0.25 9.37
C SER A 129 16.41 -1.37 9.74
N GLY A 130 15.38 -1.61 8.93
CA GLY A 130 14.39 -2.65 9.21
C GLY A 130 12.96 -2.22 8.90
N ASN A 131 12.03 -3.07 9.29
CA ASN A 131 10.60 -2.78 9.22
C ASN A 131 10.17 -2.04 10.49
N TYR A 132 9.31 -1.04 10.32
CA TYR A 132 8.74 -0.29 11.42
C TYR A 132 7.23 -0.15 11.27
N MET A 133 6.54 -0.12 12.40
CA MET A 133 5.12 0.19 12.47
C MET A 133 4.92 1.38 13.39
N ILE A 134 4.18 2.37 12.91
CA ILE A 134 3.69 3.48 13.72
C ILE A 134 2.23 3.24 14.06
N SER A 135 1.90 3.31 15.34
CA SER A 135 0.56 3.04 15.87
C SER A 135 0.04 4.27 16.58
N ILE A 136 -1.17 4.70 16.27
CA ILE A 136 -1.83 5.86 16.87
C ILE A 136 -2.88 5.38 17.87
N TYR A 137 -2.86 5.95 19.07
CA TYR A 137 -3.75 5.62 20.19
C TYR A 137 -4.56 6.85 20.60
N ASN A 138 -5.76 6.64 21.16
CA ASN A 138 -6.52 7.69 21.83
C ASN A 138 -6.04 7.87 23.30
N ASP A 139 -6.67 8.79 24.01
CA ASP A 139 -6.45 9.09 25.43
C ASP A 139 -6.75 7.92 26.37
N ASP A 140 -7.69 7.06 26.00
CA ASP A 140 -8.00 5.79 26.68
C ASP A 140 -6.97 4.67 26.41
N SER A 141 -5.88 4.97 25.68
CA SER A 141 -4.84 4.00 25.27
C SER A 141 -5.33 2.89 24.35
N GLU A 142 -6.46 3.09 23.66
CA GLU A 142 -6.98 2.19 22.64
C GLU A 142 -6.33 2.46 21.29
N LEU A 143 -6.03 1.40 20.54
CA LEU A 143 -5.41 1.51 19.23
C LEU A 143 -6.43 2.02 18.20
N VAL A 144 -6.13 3.17 17.59
CA VAL A 144 -6.98 3.81 16.58
C VAL A 144 -6.63 3.27 15.20
N PHE A 145 -5.36 3.34 14.80
CA PHE A 145 -4.87 2.75 13.56
C PHE A 145 -3.37 2.53 13.61
N SER A 146 -2.83 1.75 12.67
CA SER A 146 -1.38 1.65 12.49
C SER A 146 -0.97 1.67 11.02
N LYS A 147 0.26 2.10 10.77
CA LYS A 147 0.85 2.18 9.44
C LYS A 147 2.28 1.64 9.42
N LYS A 148 2.60 0.91 8.35
CA LYS A 148 3.92 0.34 8.09
C LYS A 148 4.81 1.35 7.37
N PHE A 149 6.09 1.34 7.70
CA PHE A 149 7.15 1.98 6.93
C PHE A 149 8.45 1.21 7.06
N MET A 150 9.40 1.50 6.19
CA MET A 150 10.66 0.74 6.10
C MET A 150 11.84 1.70 6.07
N ILE A 151 12.93 1.30 6.74
CA ILE A 151 14.17 2.07 6.79
C ILE A 151 15.30 1.26 6.18
N VAL A 152 15.92 1.78 5.11
CA VAL A 152 17.06 1.14 4.43
C VAL A 152 18.40 1.75 4.85
N GLU A 153 19.40 0.90 5.06
CA GLU A 153 20.81 1.31 5.08
C GLU A 153 21.46 0.91 3.76
N ASN A 154 22.09 1.84 3.04
CA ASN A 154 22.65 1.56 1.72
C ASN A 154 24.02 0.86 1.84
N LYS A 155 24.01 -0.44 2.14
CA LYS A 155 25.22 -1.27 2.27
C LYS A 155 25.54 -2.08 1.01
N VAL A 156 24.53 -2.31 0.16
CA VAL A 156 24.66 -3.00 -1.13
C VAL A 156 23.97 -2.19 -2.23
N THR A 157 24.39 -2.43 -3.47
CA THR A 157 23.72 -1.90 -4.66
C THR A 157 22.73 -2.93 -5.18
N VAL A 158 21.57 -2.47 -5.65
CA VAL A 158 20.53 -3.34 -6.21
C VAL A 158 20.14 -2.81 -7.59
N ASP A 159 20.67 -3.45 -8.63
CA ASP A 159 20.39 -3.09 -10.02
C ASP A 159 19.17 -3.86 -10.49
N ALA A 160 18.01 -3.20 -10.51
CA ALA A 160 16.74 -3.78 -10.93
C ALA A 160 16.38 -3.35 -12.37
N SER A 161 15.71 -4.24 -13.10
CA SER A 161 15.22 -3.99 -14.45
C SER A 161 13.91 -4.73 -14.71
N VAL A 162 13.05 -4.15 -15.53
CA VAL A 162 11.81 -4.79 -15.98
C VAL A 162 12.02 -5.42 -17.37
N LYS A 163 11.58 -6.67 -17.50
CA LYS A 163 11.58 -7.46 -18.73
C LYS A 163 10.16 -7.89 -19.07
N ARG A 164 9.90 -8.19 -20.35
CA ARG A 164 8.69 -8.91 -20.74
C ARG A 164 8.80 -10.38 -20.35
N ALA A 165 7.67 -11.00 -20.03
CA ALA A 165 7.64 -12.43 -19.82
C ALA A 165 8.06 -13.19 -21.09
N ARG A 166 8.80 -14.29 -20.92
CA ARG A 166 9.26 -15.13 -22.05
C ARG A 166 8.23 -16.13 -22.55
N ASN A 167 7.32 -16.58 -21.67
CA ASN A 167 6.24 -17.49 -22.07
C ASN A 167 5.27 -16.73 -23.00
N LEU A 168 5.03 -17.27 -24.20
CA LEU A 168 4.12 -16.72 -25.19
C LEU A 168 2.70 -16.50 -24.65
N GLU A 169 2.25 -17.32 -23.71
CA GLU A 169 0.92 -17.16 -23.07
C GLU A 169 0.83 -15.88 -22.22
N ASN A 170 1.94 -15.45 -21.63
CA ASN A 170 1.99 -14.36 -20.64
C ASN A 170 2.71 -13.10 -21.15
N ILE A 171 3.31 -13.15 -22.35
CA ILE A 171 4.15 -12.08 -22.91
C ILE A 171 3.38 -10.76 -23.14
N GLN A 172 2.06 -10.83 -23.22
CA GLN A 172 1.19 -9.66 -23.41
C GLN A 172 0.60 -9.12 -22.09
N THR A 173 0.61 -9.93 -21.03
CA THR A 173 -0.13 -9.63 -19.79
C THR A 173 0.77 -9.43 -18.57
N LYS A 174 2.01 -9.90 -18.62
CA LYS A 174 2.91 -9.89 -17.46
C LYS A 174 4.18 -9.07 -17.66
N GLN A 175 4.67 -8.54 -16.54
CA GLN A 175 5.97 -7.89 -16.40
C GLN A 175 6.83 -8.71 -15.44
N VAL A 176 8.13 -8.80 -15.71
CA VAL A 176 9.08 -9.60 -14.93
C VAL A 176 10.16 -8.70 -14.38
N VAL A 177 10.44 -8.80 -13.09
CA VAL A 177 11.50 -8.03 -12.43
C VAL A 177 12.75 -8.89 -12.31
N GLN A 178 13.84 -8.46 -12.94
CA GLN A 178 15.16 -9.09 -12.78
C GLN A 178 16.09 -8.13 -12.09
N PHE A 179 16.95 -8.65 -11.21
CA PHE A 179 17.85 -7.81 -10.44
C PHE A 179 19.16 -8.49 -10.07
N VAL A 180 20.16 -7.67 -9.78
CA VAL A 180 21.46 -8.09 -9.24
C VAL A 180 21.70 -7.34 -7.94
N ILE A 181 22.12 -8.07 -6.90
CA ILE A 181 22.57 -7.49 -5.64
C ILE A 181 24.08 -7.55 -5.63
N ASP A 182 24.75 -6.40 -5.56
CA ASP A 182 26.21 -6.32 -5.46
C ASP A 182 26.65 -5.83 -4.08
N SER A 183 27.44 -6.66 -3.39
CA SER A 183 27.88 -6.43 -2.01
C SER A 183 29.41 -6.46 -1.87
N PRO A 184 30.16 -5.55 -2.53
CA PRO A 184 31.63 -5.61 -2.54
C PRO A 184 32.26 -5.38 -1.16
N ASN A 185 31.56 -4.66 -0.28
CA ASN A 185 32.05 -4.26 1.05
C ASN A 185 31.34 -4.98 2.22
N LEU A 186 30.45 -5.93 1.92
CA LEU A 186 29.69 -6.69 2.91
C LEU A 186 29.65 -8.16 2.49
N LEU A 187 30.24 -9.03 3.31
CA LEU A 187 30.18 -10.47 3.08
C LEU A 187 28.78 -10.99 3.42
N LEU A 188 28.06 -11.49 2.42
CA LEU A 188 26.77 -12.15 2.59
C LEU A 188 26.99 -13.66 2.76
N THR A 189 27.19 -14.11 4.00
CA THR A 189 27.41 -15.53 4.31
C THR A 189 26.15 -16.35 4.07
N ASN A 190 26.25 -17.50 3.39
CA ASN A 190 25.10 -18.37 3.07
C ASN A 190 23.89 -17.59 2.51
N PRO A 191 24.05 -16.87 1.38
CA PRO A 191 23.05 -15.90 0.92
C PRO A 191 21.69 -16.52 0.58
N LYS A 192 21.62 -17.84 0.34
CA LYS A 192 20.34 -18.54 0.16
C LYS A 192 19.51 -18.61 1.45
N GLU A 193 20.13 -18.45 2.60
CA GLU A 193 19.48 -18.53 3.92
C GLU A 193 19.41 -17.17 4.60
N THR A 194 20.45 -16.35 4.47
CA THR A 194 20.59 -15.07 5.20
C THR A 194 20.07 -13.86 4.46
N VAL A 195 19.89 -13.96 3.13
CA VAL A 195 19.35 -12.89 2.30
C VAL A 195 17.90 -13.20 1.94
N ASN A 196 17.01 -12.28 2.31
CA ASN A 196 15.61 -12.29 1.90
C ASN A 196 15.36 -11.10 0.98
N THR A 197 14.47 -11.29 0.02
CA THR A 197 14.13 -10.27 -0.99
C THR A 197 12.65 -9.96 -0.90
N LEU A 198 12.31 -8.70 -1.16
CA LEU A 198 10.93 -8.22 -1.25
C LEU A 198 10.82 -7.38 -2.52
N ILE A 199 9.88 -7.71 -3.40
CA ILE A 199 9.60 -6.96 -4.62
C ILE A 199 8.17 -6.43 -4.54
N LEU A 200 8.04 -5.12 -4.67
CA LEU A 200 6.78 -4.39 -4.62
C LEU A 200 6.45 -3.81 -5.98
N GLN A 201 5.22 -3.99 -6.45
CA GLN A 201 4.65 -3.24 -7.57
C GLN A 201 3.88 -2.04 -7.00
N ASN A 202 4.19 -0.83 -7.49
CA ASN A 202 3.54 0.42 -7.12
C ASN A 202 3.46 0.68 -5.61
N SER A 203 4.52 0.34 -4.88
CA SER A 203 4.60 0.50 -3.41
C SER A 203 3.51 -0.24 -2.62
N ASN A 204 2.86 -1.25 -3.21
CA ASN A 204 1.80 -2.03 -2.58
C ASN A 204 2.36 -3.25 -1.81
N LEU A 205 2.11 -3.30 -0.50
CA LEU A 205 2.56 -4.39 0.39
C LEU A 205 1.60 -5.58 0.49
N ASN A 206 0.42 -5.52 -0.12
CA ASN A 206 -0.59 -6.57 0.03
C ASN A 206 -0.24 -7.82 -0.80
N PHE A 207 0.44 -7.65 -1.94
CA PHE A 207 0.81 -8.74 -2.85
C PHE A 207 2.26 -8.66 -3.33
N PRO A 208 3.23 -8.72 -2.40
CA PRO A 208 4.63 -8.67 -2.77
C PRO A 208 5.13 -10.03 -3.24
N ILE A 209 6.16 -10.04 -4.08
CA ILE A 209 6.96 -11.25 -4.30
C ILE A 209 8.09 -11.27 -3.28
N THR A 210 8.19 -12.34 -2.49
CA THR A 210 9.16 -12.46 -1.40
C THR A 210 10.08 -13.68 -1.56
N ASN A 211 11.20 -13.65 -0.84
CA ASN A 211 12.06 -14.82 -0.58
C ASN A 211 12.62 -15.53 -1.84
N LEU A 212 12.78 -14.79 -2.94
CA LEU A 212 13.52 -15.31 -4.09
C LEU A 212 14.95 -15.61 -3.69
N LYS A 213 15.51 -16.70 -4.24
CA LYS A 213 16.87 -17.15 -3.96
C LYS A 213 17.78 -16.80 -5.14
N PRO A 214 19.06 -16.47 -4.91
CA PRO A 214 19.95 -16.19 -6.02
C PRO A 214 20.13 -17.43 -6.89
N GLN A 215 19.99 -17.27 -8.21
CA GLN A 215 20.23 -18.35 -9.16
C GLN A 215 21.73 -18.58 -9.38
N TYR A 216 22.51 -17.50 -9.35
CA TYR A 216 23.96 -17.52 -9.51
C TYR A 216 24.62 -16.55 -8.54
N THR A 217 25.87 -16.87 -8.17
CA THR A 217 26.76 -15.97 -7.44
C THR A 217 28.04 -15.80 -8.25
N ILE A 218 28.40 -14.56 -8.59
CA ILE A 218 29.63 -14.24 -9.35
C ILE A 218 30.39 -13.18 -8.54
N GLY A 219 31.49 -13.56 -7.90
CA GLY A 219 32.21 -12.65 -7.01
C GLY A 219 31.32 -12.18 -5.85
N SER A 220 31.12 -10.87 -5.72
CA SER A 220 30.21 -10.23 -4.75
C SER A 220 28.77 -10.11 -5.22
N GLN A 221 28.45 -10.56 -6.44
CA GLN A 221 27.14 -10.38 -7.05
C GLN A 221 26.24 -11.60 -6.87
N LEU A 222 25.02 -11.35 -6.40
CA LEU A 222 23.92 -12.32 -6.36
C LEU A 222 22.94 -12.00 -7.49
N ILE A 223 22.71 -12.96 -8.38
CA ILE A 223 21.96 -12.74 -9.63
C ILE A 223 20.58 -13.40 -9.56
N TYR A 224 19.55 -12.61 -9.85
CA TYR A 224 18.13 -12.99 -9.85
C TYR A 224 17.52 -12.70 -11.23
N ARG A 225 17.59 -13.68 -12.12
CA ARG A 225 17.04 -13.66 -13.49
C ARG A 225 15.88 -14.66 -13.62
N TYR A 226 14.93 -14.56 -12.70
CA TYR A 226 13.71 -15.35 -12.76
C TYR A 226 12.83 -14.89 -13.91
N ASP A 227 12.15 -15.85 -14.56
CA ASP A 227 11.18 -15.58 -15.63
C ASP A 227 9.73 -15.74 -15.15
N LYS A 228 9.48 -16.57 -14.12
CA LYS A 228 8.14 -16.89 -13.61
C LYS A 228 7.91 -16.38 -12.19
N GLU A 229 8.87 -16.64 -11.31
CA GLU A 229 8.77 -16.41 -9.87
C GLU A 229 8.84 -14.92 -9.51
N ALA A 230 9.45 -14.10 -10.37
CA ALA A 230 9.49 -12.64 -10.25
C ALA A 230 8.53 -11.95 -11.24
N SER A 231 7.45 -12.64 -11.62
CA SER A 231 6.47 -12.15 -12.59
C SER A 231 5.24 -11.56 -11.91
N PHE A 232 4.90 -10.33 -12.27
CA PHE A 232 3.66 -9.65 -11.88
C PHE A 232 2.69 -9.59 -13.05
N ASP A 233 1.40 -9.60 -12.75
CA ASP A 233 0.41 -9.15 -13.72
C ASP A 233 0.59 -7.65 -13.92
N ALA A 234 0.69 -7.23 -15.19
CA ALA A 234 1.07 -5.86 -15.52
C ALA A 234 -0.06 -4.85 -15.25
N GLY A 235 -1.31 -5.31 -15.14
CA GLY A 235 -2.48 -4.46 -14.98
C GLY A 235 -2.68 -3.50 -16.16
N ASN A 236 -3.43 -2.43 -15.89
CA ASN A 236 -3.63 -1.29 -16.78
C ASN A 236 -3.39 0.00 -15.99
N GLU A 237 -3.27 1.13 -16.67
CA GLU A 237 -3.19 2.45 -16.01
C GLU A 237 -4.42 2.65 -15.10
N TYR A 238 -4.22 3.25 -13.93
CA TYR A 238 -5.29 3.62 -13.02
C TYR A 238 -6.23 4.64 -13.67
N LEU A 239 -7.51 4.56 -13.32
CA LEU A 239 -8.45 5.64 -13.57
C LEU A 239 -8.14 6.78 -12.58
N PHE A 240 -8.63 7.97 -12.87
CA PHE A 240 -8.48 9.08 -11.94
C PHE A 240 -9.64 10.06 -11.96
N PHE A 241 -9.79 10.77 -10.86
CA PHE A 241 -10.55 12.01 -10.82
C PHE A 241 -9.76 13.10 -10.09
N ASP A 242 -10.12 14.35 -10.36
CA ASP A 242 -9.54 15.53 -9.72
C ASP A 242 -10.62 16.55 -9.42
N ASN A 243 -10.96 16.68 -8.14
CA ASN A 243 -11.94 17.65 -7.65
C ASN A 243 -11.26 18.81 -6.89
N LYS A 244 -10.05 19.20 -7.31
CA LYS A 244 -9.35 20.38 -6.76
C LYS A 244 -10.21 21.66 -6.77
N ASP A 245 -11.12 21.78 -7.73
CA ASP A 245 -12.23 22.72 -7.68
C ASP A 245 -13.52 21.92 -7.43
N ILE A 246 -13.95 21.91 -6.17
CA ILE A 246 -15.09 21.09 -5.70
C ILE A 246 -16.43 21.49 -6.33
N ARG A 247 -16.48 22.63 -7.03
CA ARG A 247 -17.70 23.18 -7.65
C ARG A 247 -17.75 22.97 -9.16
N SER A 248 -16.68 22.48 -9.76
CA SER A 248 -16.53 22.41 -11.22
C SER A 248 -16.37 20.97 -11.73
N GLY A 249 -17.13 20.64 -12.78
CA GLY A 249 -16.96 19.38 -13.50
C GLY A 249 -15.60 19.31 -14.21
N SER A 250 -15.22 18.09 -14.62
CA SER A 250 -13.96 17.82 -15.31
C SER A 250 -14.15 16.67 -16.31
N SER A 251 -13.08 16.22 -16.97
CA SER A 251 -13.17 15.08 -17.90
C SER A 251 -13.62 13.77 -17.22
N SER A 252 -13.44 13.65 -15.91
CA SER A 252 -13.86 12.49 -15.10
C SER A 252 -15.06 12.77 -14.20
N ILE A 253 -15.46 14.03 -14.01
CA ILE A 253 -16.58 14.45 -13.16
C ILE A 253 -17.75 14.90 -14.04
N ARG A 254 -18.84 14.13 -14.00
CA ARG A 254 -20.07 14.35 -14.78
C ARG A 254 -20.94 15.47 -14.21
N LYS A 255 -21.17 15.43 -12.90
CA LYS A 255 -22.10 16.34 -12.20
C LYS A 255 -21.54 16.64 -10.81
N ILE A 256 -21.78 17.86 -10.36
CA ILE A 256 -21.63 18.25 -8.96
C ILE A 256 -22.98 18.69 -8.43
N ASP A 257 -23.25 18.31 -7.18
CA ASP A 257 -24.45 18.71 -6.45
C ASP A 257 -24.06 19.16 -5.04
N LEU A 258 -24.85 20.03 -4.43
CA LEU A 258 -24.63 20.48 -3.06
C LEU A 258 -25.84 20.12 -2.20
N THR A 259 -25.62 19.22 -1.24
CA THR A 259 -26.60 18.84 -0.22
C THR A 259 -26.14 19.38 1.14
N ASP A 260 -25.86 18.50 2.10
CA ASP A 260 -25.10 18.75 3.32
C ASP A 260 -23.62 19.09 3.04
N ILE A 261 -23.03 18.38 2.08
CA ILE A 261 -21.69 18.59 1.55
C ILE A 261 -21.74 18.51 0.01
N TYR A 262 -20.63 18.81 -0.64
CA TYR A 262 -20.54 18.61 -2.09
C TYR A 262 -20.59 17.12 -2.44
N ASN A 263 -21.34 16.79 -3.49
CA ASN A 263 -21.39 15.48 -4.11
C ASN A 263 -20.70 15.56 -5.47
N THR A 264 -19.70 14.73 -5.70
CA THR A 264 -18.96 14.63 -6.96
C THR A 264 -19.36 13.34 -7.66
N TYR A 265 -20.15 13.43 -8.74
CA TYR A 265 -20.56 12.26 -9.52
C TYR A 265 -19.57 12.04 -10.66
N LEU A 266 -18.87 10.90 -10.63
CA LEU A 266 -17.96 10.52 -11.71
C LEU A 266 -18.74 10.05 -12.94
N TYR A 267 -18.11 10.10 -14.12
CA TYR A 267 -18.64 9.40 -15.28
C TYR A 267 -18.62 7.89 -15.06
N THR A 268 -19.66 7.19 -15.52
CA THR A 268 -19.71 5.72 -15.51
C THR A 268 -18.55 5.16 -16.32
N ASN A 269 -17.71 4.36 -15.67
CA ASN A 269 -16.63 3.65 -16.34
C ASN A 269 -17.16 2.35 -16.92
N SER A 270 -16.46 1.80 -17.92
CA SER A 270 -16.74 0.47 -18.46
C SER A 270 -15.52 -0.42 -18.28
N ALA A 271 -15.74 -1.74 -18.32
CA ALA A 271 -14.66 -2.70 -18.39
C ALA A 271 -13.69 -2.39 -19.55
N ARG A 272 -12.39 -2.58 -19.30
CA ARG A 272 -11.30 -2.32 -20.25
C ARG A 272 -10.54 -3.57 -20.67
N PHE A 273 -10.79 -4.73 -20.06
CA PHE A 273 -9.99 -5.96 -20.24
C PHE A 273 -9.93 -6.52 -21.67
N GLU A 274 -10.94 -6.26 -22.50
CA GLU A 274 -10.96 -6.63 -23.93
C GLU A 274 -10.52 -5.52 -24.88
N ARG A 275 -10.28 -4.31 -24.36
CA ARG A 275 -9.93 -3.16 -25.20
C ARG A 275 -8.43 -3.19 -25.54
N PRO A 276 -8.00 -2.63 -26.67
CA PRO A 276 -6.58 -2.38 -26.90
C PRO A 276 -6.02 -1.44 -25.83
N TYR A 277 -4.75 -1.67 -25.44
CA TYR A 277 -4.03 -0.78 -24.53
C TYR A 277 -4.03 0.65 -25.06
N THR A 278 -4.36 1.61 -24.20
CA THR A 278 -4.27 3.04 -24.48
C THR A 278 -3.49 3.69 -23.35
N TYR A 279 -2.43 4.41 -23.71
CA TYR A 279 -1.62 5.14 -22.73
C TYR A 279 -2.46 6.20 -22.02
N ASN A 280 -2.49 6.15 -20.69
CA ASN A 280 -3.23 7.07 -19.83
C ASN A 280 -2.40 7.36 -18.57
N PRO A 281 -1.44 8.28 -18.62
CA PRO A 281 -0.50 8.49 -17.54
C PRO A 281 -1.17 8.83 -16.21
N ASP A 282 -0.66 8.23 -15.15
CA ASP A 282 -1.20 8.32 -13.81
C ASP A 282 -0.09 8.58 -12.77
N ILE A 283 -0.38 8.35 -11.48
CA ILE A 283 0.61 8.35 -10.40
C ILE A 283 0.64 7.00 -9.66
N ASN A 284 0.49 5.90 -10.40
CA ASN A 284 0.63 4.51 -9.96
C ASN A 284 -0.28 4.13 -8.77
N GLY A 285 -1.50 4.68 -8.72
CA GLY A 285 -2.46 4.37 -7.65
C GLY A 285 -2.43 5.33 -6.48
N ASN A 286 -1.50 6.29 -6.47
CA ASN A 286 -1.39 7.30 -5.45
C ASN A 286 -2.51 8.36 -5.54
N TYR A 287 -2.56 9.19 -4.51
CA TYR A 287 -3.44 10.35 -4.45
C TYR A 287 -2.67 11.57 -3.95
N GLN A 288 -3.21 12.76 -4.22
CA GLN A 288 -2.65 14.02 -3.80
C GLN A 288 -3.77 14.96 -3.38
N ILE A 289 -3.78 15.34 -2.11
CA ILE A 289 -4.67 16.40 -1.60
C ILE A 289 -4.25 17.73 -2.22
N ARG A 290 -5.20 18.40 -2.86
CA ARG A 290 -4.99 19.70 -3.50
C ARG A 290 -6.30 20.43 -3.73
N ILE A 291 -6.23 21.76 -3.69
CA ILE A 291 -7.32 22.67 -4.02
C ILE A 291 -6.85 23.71 -5.04
N LEU A 292 -7.78 24.29 -5.80
CA LEU A 292 -7.46 25.22 -6.88
C LEU A 292 -6.88 26.56 -6.37
N TYR A 293 -7.43 27.09 -5.27
CA TYR A 293 -7.06 28.39 -4.71
C TYR A 293 -6.83 28.30 -3.19
N PRO A 294 -5.69 27.73 -2.74
CA PRO A 294 -5.35 27.75 -1.32
C PRO A 294 -5.05 29.17 -0.85
N THR A 295 -5.54 29.51 0.35
CA THR A 295 -5.21 30.77 1.02
C THR A 295 -3.94 30.68 1.86
N SER A 296 -3.71 29.54 2.50
CA SER A 296 -2.57 29.34 3.39
C SER A 296 -2.11 27.88 3.47
N ASP A 297 -3.00 26.97 3.86
CA ASP A 297 -2.66 25.57 4.14
C ASP A 297 -3.73 24.62 3.58
N ILE A 298 -3.33 23.87 2.55
CA ILE A 298 -4.18 22.88 1.86
C ILE A 298 -4.68 21.81 2.83
N SER A 299 -3.91 21.47 3.88
CA SER A 299 -4.26 20.41 4.82
C SER A 299 -5.49 20.73 5.66
N ILE A 300 -5.84 22.01 5.84
CA ILE A 300 -7.03 22.45 6.58
C ILE A 300 -8.06 23.15 5.72
N GLU A 301 -7.70 23.55 4.50
CA GLU A 301 -8.59 24.25 3.57
C GLU A 301 -9.26 23.33 2.54
N ALA A 302 -8.72 22.12 2.33
CA ALA A 302 -9.34 21.13 1.45
C ALA A 302 -10.60 20.53 2.10
N ASP A 303 -11.73 20.67 1.44
CA ASP A 303 -13.02 20.17 1.94
C ASP A 303 -13.19 18.68 1.64
N TYR A 304 -14.17 18.04 2.26
CA TYR A 304 -14.59 16.69 1.93
C TYR A 304 -15.80 16.69 1.00
N ALA A 305 -15.74 15.84 -0.02
CA ALA A 305 -16.85 15.60 -0.93
C ALA A 305 -17.29 14.14 -0.87
N ARG A 306 -18.58 13.90 -1.05
CA ARG A 306 -19.12 12.56 -1.31
C ARG A 306 -18.89 12.22 -2.78
N VAL A 307 -17.93 11.36 -3.06
CA VAL A 307 -17.58 10.93 -4.41
C VAL A 307 -18.39 9.70 -4.78
N HIS A 308 -19.13 9.76 -5.88
CA HIS A 308 -19.98 8.68 -6.39
C HIS A 308 -19.29 8.00 -7.57
N PHE A 309 -18.87 6.76 -7.34
CA PHE A 309 -18.28 5.86 -8.34
C PHE A 309 -19.39 5.11 -9.09
N ALA A 310 -19.14 4.83 -10.37
CA ALA A 310 -20.06 4.09 -11.21
C ALA A 310 -19.29 3.23 -12.23
N LEU A 311 -19.62 1.95 -12.28
CA LEU A 311 -19.02 0.98 -13.19
C LEU A 311 -20.12 0.20 -13.92
N GLN A 312 -20.03 0.16 -15.24
CA GLN A 312 -20.76 -0.76 -16.08
C GLN A 312 -19.90 -2.01 -16.33
N TYR A 313 -20.39 -3.15 -15.87
CA TYR A 313 -19.75 -4.45 -15.97
C TYR A 313 -20.81 -5.53 -16.16
N PHE A 314 -20.73 -6.29 -17.26
CA PHE A 314 -21.79 -7.21 -17.69
C PHE A 314 -21.44 -8.69 -17.52
N GLU A 315 -20.22 -8.99 -17.06
CA GLU A 315 -19.83 -10.38 -16.79
C GLU A 315 -20.53 -10.89 -15.52
N ASP A 316 -20.80 -12.20 -15.49
CA ASP A 316 -21.41 -12.85 -14.34
C ASP A 316 -20.41 -12.95 -13.18
N LEU A 317 -20.69 -12.22 -12.10
CA LEU A 317 -19.87 -12.23 -10.89
C LEU A 317 -20.03 -13.48 -10.05
N ASN A 318 -21.11 -14.27 -10.21
CA ASN A 318 -21.42 -15.37 -9.31
C ASN A 318 -21.38 -14.95 -7.82
N ASP A 319 -20.46 -15.49 -7.03
CA ASP A 319 -20.25 -15.19 -5.60
C ASP A 319 -19.06 -14.23 -5.35
N LYS A 320 -18.65 -13.47 -6.37
CA LYS A 320 -17.56 -12.50 -6.30
C LYS A 320 -18.07 -11.08 -6.09
N GLU A 321 -17.20 -10.23 -5.57
CA GLU A 321 -17.51 -8.83 -5.25
C GLU A 321 -16.66 -7.87 -6.10
N ILE A 322 -17.18 -6.69 -6.40
CA ILE A 322 -16.41 -5.63 -7.05
C ILE A 322 -16.09 -4.55 -6.02
N HIS A 323 -14.84 -4.11 -5.97
CA HIS A 323 -14.40 -3.05 -5.06
C HIS A 323 -13.68 -1.91 -5.78
N VAL A 324 -13.86 -0.70 -5.28
CA VAL A 324 -12.98 0.44 -5.58
C VAL A 324 -11.63 0.18 -4.92
N TYR A 325 -10.55 0.36 -5.66
CA TYR A 325 -9.22 -0.04 -5.24
C TYR A 325 -8.18 1.05 -5.53
N GLY A 326 -7.44 1.48 -4.51
CA GLY A 326 -6.39 2.49 -4.66
C GLY A 326 -5.62 2.72 -3.37
N ASN A 327 -4.56 3.53 -3.44
CA ASN A 327 -3.70 3.76 -2.29
C ASN A 327 -4.30 4.71 -1.24
N PHE A 328 -5.40 5.40 -1.57
CA PHE A 328 -6.06 6.35 -0.66
C PHE A 328 -6.59 5.71 0.64
N ASN A 329 -6.79 4.39 0.65
CA ASN A 329 -7.09 3.61 1.85
C ASN A 329 -6.08 2.45 2.05
N ASN A 330 -4.85 2.60 1.54
CA ASN A 330 -3.82 1.55 1.53
C ASN A 330 -4.29 0.24 0.87
N TYR A 331 -5.05 0.34 -0.23
CA TYR A 331 -5.50 -0.82 -0.99
C TYR A 331 -6.36 -1.81 -0.18
N THR A 332 -7.02 -1.32 0.87
CA THR A 332 -7.85 -2.13 1.76
C THR A 332 -9.17 -2.48 1.08
N ILE A 333 -9.58 -3.75 1.22
CA ILE A 333 -10.89 -4.27 0.80
C ILE A 333 -11.75 -4.42 2.04
N ASP A 334 -12.89 -3.74 2.04
CA ASP A 334 -13.87 -3.70 3.13
C ASP A 334 -15.23 -3.22 2.60
N GLU A 335 -16.22 -3.09 3.48
CA GLU A 335 -17.57 -2.62 3.13
C GLU A 335 -17.58 -1.23 2.48
N THR A 336 -16.60 -0.37 2.80
CA THR A 336 -16.56 1.01 2.26
C THR A 336 -16.16 1.06 0.79
N THR A 337 -15.46 0.03 0.31
CA THR A 337 -15.01 -0.07 -1.08
C THR A 337 -15.94 -0.90 -1.94
N PHE A 338 -16.90 -1.62 -1.36
CA PHE A 338 -17.83 -2.49 -2.06
C PHE A 338 -18.71 -1.72 -3.05
N MET A 339 -18.84 -2.25 -4.27
CA MET A 339 -19.68 -1.68 -5.32
C MET A 339 -21.03 -2.42 -5.38
N GLU A 340 -22.11 -1.74 -5.04
CA GLU A 340 -23.47 -2.28 -5.04
C GLU A 340 -24.10 -2.20 -6.44
N TYR A 341 -24.74 -3.28 -6.88
CA TYR A 341 -25.42 -3.32 -8.17
C TYR A 341 -26.78 -2.57 -8.13
N ASP A 342 -26.92 -1.55 -8.96
CA ASP A 342 -28.19 -0.85 -9.20
C ASP A 342 -28.87 -1.41 -10.45
N SER A 343 -29.96 -2.16 -10.23
CA SER A 343 -30.78 -2.74 -11.30
C SER A 343 -31.53 -1.73 -12.18
N PHE A 344 -31.71 -0.49 -11.73
CA PHE A 344 -32.40 0.54 -12.52
C PHE A 344 -31.47 1.15 -13.58
N SER A 345 -30.22 1.41 -13.22
CA SER A 345 -29.21 1.96 -14.13
C SER A 345 -28.34 0.89 -14.80
N ASP A 346 -28.45 -0.37 -14.38
CA ASP A 346 -27.60 -1.49 -14.82
C ASP A 346 -26.10 -1.19 -14.63
N THR A 347 -25.78 -0.69 -13.44
CA THR A 347 -24.41 -0.30 -13.06
C THR A 347 -24.13 -0.65 -11.62
N TYR A 348 -22.88 -0.99 -11.34
CA TYR A 348 -22.35 -1.04 -9.99
C TYR A 348 -22.01 0.37 -9.50
N THR A 349 -22.34 0.70 -8.26
CA THR A 349 -22.17 2.03 -7.67
C THR A 349 -21.60 1.96 -6.27
N ASN A 350 -20.84 2.98 -5.90
CA ASN A 350 -20.33 3.15 -4.54
C ASN A 350 -20.23 4.65 -4.24
N GLN A 351 -20.36 5.03 -2.97
CA GLN A 351 -20.12 6.39 -2.52
C GLN A 351 -19.08 6.40 -1.40
N MET A 352 -18.07 7.25 -1.53
CA MET A 352 -17.02 7.43 -0.51
C MET A 352 -16.88 8.90 -0.14
N LEU A 353 -16.62 9.17 1.13
CA LEU A 353 -16.25 10.50 1.59
C LEU A 353 -14.74 10.70 1.41
N LEU A 354 -14.35 11.55 0.47
CA LEU A 354 -12.94 11.81 0.13
C LEU A 354 -12.62 13.30 0.18
N LYS A 355 -11.45 13.65 0.71
CA LYS A 355 -10.93 15.03 0.77
C LYS A 355 -10.59 15.52 -0.64
N GLN A 356 -10.71 16.81 -0.93
CA GLN A 356 -10.41 17.35 -2.26
C GLN A 356 -8.99 16.99 -2.73
N GLY A 357 -8.89 16.56 -3.99
CA GLY A 357 -7.61 16.27 -4.58
C GLY A 357 -7.69 15.46 -5.87
N PHE A 358 -6.53 14.99 -6.28
CA PHE A 358 -6.36 14.03 -7.36
C PHE A 358 -6.27 12.62 -6.77
N TYR A 359 -7.05 11.68 -7.29
CA TYR A 359 -7.06 10.29 -6.82
C TYR A 359 -6.94 9.34 -7.99
N ASN A 360 -5.97 8.43 -7.93
CA ASN A 360 -6.02 7.22 -8.73
C ASN A 360 -6.86 6.14 -8.07
N TYR A 361 -7.59 5.40 -8.90
CA TYR A 361 -8.36 4.24 -8.48
C TYR A 361 -8.49 3.23 -9.61
N LYS A 362 -8.84 2.00 -9.25
CA LYS A 362 -9.26 0.90 -10.12
C LYS A 362 -10.54 0.29 -9.56
N TYR A 363 -11.14 -0.55 -10.37
CA TYR A 363 -12.08 -1.55 -9.87
C TYR A 363 -11.41 -2.92 -9.97
N VAL A 364 -11.56 -3.72 -8.92
CA VAL A 364 -11.03 -5.09 -8.86
C VAL A 364 -12.15 -6.06 -8.50
N VAL A 365 -12.02 -7.30 -8.94
CA VAL A 365 -12.92 -8.38 -8.54
C VAL A 365 -12.27 -9.16 -7.40
N VAL A 366 -13.01 -9.37 -6.32
CA VAL A 366 -12.57 -10.12 -5.14
C VAL A 366 -13.31 -11.45 -5.14
N ASN A 367 -12.54 -12.55 -5.16
CA ASN A 367 -13.08 -13.89 -5.06
C ASN A 367 -13.51 -14.20 -3.62
N ARG A 368 -14.36 -15.20 -3.45
CA ARG A 368 -14.84 -15.64 -2.13
C ARG A 368 -13.74 -16.04 -1.13
N ASP A 369 -12.56 -16.43 -1.61
CA ASP A 369 -11.39 -16.75 -0.78
C ASP A 369 -10.56 -15.50 -0.38
N GLY A 370 -10.99 -14.31 -0.78
CA GLY A 370 -10.32 -13.03 -0.55
C GLY A 370 -9.22 -12.71 -1.57
N THR A 371 -8.97 -13.57 -2.56
CA THR A 371 -8.00 -13.27 -3.62
C THR A 371 -8.53 -12.20 -4.58
N ILE A 372 -7.64 -11.31 -5.02
CA ILE A 372 -7.99 -10.19 -5.90
C ILE A 372 -7.58 -10.51 -7.34
N ASP A 373 -8.53 -10.39 -8.27
CA ASP A 373 -8.28 -10.38 -9.70
C ASP A 373 -8.20 -8.93 -10.20
N TYR A 374 -6.96 -8.46 -10.40
CA TYR A 374 -6.66 -7.11 -10.89
C TYR A 374 -7.01 -6.91 -12.37
N GLY A 375 -7.05 -8.00 -13.14
CA GLY A 375 -7.22 -8.00 -14.59
C GLY A 375 -8.68 -8.09 -15.02
N ALA A 376 -9.56 -8.64 -14.18
CA ALA A 376 -10.96 -8.92 -14.52
C ALA A 376 -11.73 -7.72 -15.10
N ILE A 377 -11.45 -6.51 -14.62
CA ILE A 377 -12.11 -5.28 -15.10
C ILE A 377 -11.16 -4.45 -15.95
N SER A 378 -9.94 -4.21 -15.46
CA SER A 378 -9.00 -3.28 -16.11
C SER A 378 -8.21 -3.90 -17.26
N GLY A 379 -8.05 -5.22 -17.28
CA GLY A 379 -7.11 -5.94 -18.16
C GLY A 379 -5.68 -5.92 -17.65
N ASN A 380 -4.85 -6.75 -18.27
CA ASN A 380 -3.43 -6.87 -18.03
C ASN A 380 -2.66 -6.62 -19.32
N TYR A 381 -1.85 -5.56 -19.36
CA TYR A 381 -1.10 -5.13 -20.54
C TYR A 381 0.35 -4.89 -20.15
N TRP A 382 1.27 -5.61 -20.80
CA TRP A 382 2.70 -5.49 -20.51
C TRP A 382 3.25 -4.08 -20.73
N GLN A 383 2.57 -3.24 -21.50
CA GLN A 383 2.92 -1.84 -21.77
C GLN A 383 2.64 -0.88 -20.60
N THR A 384 1.80 -1.27 -19.65
CA THR A 384 1.39 -0.43 -18.52
C THR A 384 2.60 0.07 -17.73
N GLU A 385 2.62 1.36 -17.42
CA GLU A 385 3.63 1.93 -16.55
C GLU A 385 3.41 1.46 -15.10
N ASN A 386 4.46 0.92 -14.48
CA ASN A 386 4.47 0.47 -13.10
C ASN A 386 5.86 0.74 -12.52
N ASP A 387 5.88 1.10 -11.24
CA ASP A 387 7.11 1.23 -10.46
C ASP A 387 7.35 -0.03 -9.63
N TYR A 388 8.50 -0.67 -9.85
CA TYR A 388 8.95 -1.81 -9.06
C TYR A 388 10.03 -1.40 -8.08
N THR A 389 9.88 -1.79 -6.81
CA THR A 389 10.90 -1.60 -5.78
C THR A 389 11.37 -2.96 -5.27
N VAL A 390 12.68 -3.18 -5.27
CA VAL A 390 13.33 -4.38 -4.71
C VAL A 390 14.02 -3.98 -3.41
N LEU A 391 13.65 -4.60 -2.29
CA LEU A 391 14.33 -4.48 -1.01
C LEU A 391 15.10 -5.76 -0.68
N VAL A 392 16.29 -5.56 -0.13
CA VAL A 392 17.19 -6.64 0.26
C VAL A 392 17.33 -6.63 1.76
N TYR A 393 16.88 -7.73 2.37
CA TYR A 393 17.02 -7.99 3.79
C TYR A 393 18.22 -8.90 4.03
N PHE A 394 18.92 -8.67 5.12
CA PHE A 394 20.04 -9.51 5.54
C PHE A 394 20.03 -9.71 7.05
N ARG A 395 20.05 -10.97 7.45
CA ARG A 395 20.25 -11.40 8.84
C ARG A 395 21.53 -12.22 8.92
N ASP A 396 22.55 -11.65 9.55
CA ASP A 396 23.81 -12.36 9.78
C ASP A 396 23.61 -13.49 10.81
N LEU A 397 24.51 -14.47 10.84
CA LEU A 397 24.46 -15.55 11.81
C LEU A 397 24.62 -14.97 13.22
N GLY A 398 23.61 -15.21 14.08
CA GLY A 398 23.56 -14.66 15.44
C GLY A 398 23.05 -13.22 15.52
N ALA A 399 22.64 -12.60 14.41
CA ALA A 399 21.98 -11.30 14.44
C ALA A 399 20.56 -11.38 15.06
N ARG A 400 20.18 -10.33 15.76
CA ARG A 400 18.91 -10.24 16.52
C ARG A 400 17.74 -9.64 15.74
N TYR A 401 17.98 -9.16 14.53
CA TYR A 401 16.94 -8.55 13.70
C TYR A 401 17.29 -8.60 12.21
N ASP A 402 16.28 -8.42 11.37
CA ASP A 402 16.43 -8.35 9.92
C ASP A 402 16.71 -6.92 9.45
N ARG A 403 17.89 -6.71 8.85
CA ARG A 403 18.31 -5.40 8.33
C ARG A 403 17.86 -5.24 6.89
N ILE A 404 17.38 -4.05 6.50
CA ILE A 404 17.21 -3.71 5.07
C ILE A 404 18.50 -3.05 4.59
N ILE A 405 19.34 -3.81 3.86
CA ILE A 405 20.71 -3.43 3.50
C ILE A 405 20.86 -2.81 2.11
N GLY A 406 19.79 -2.76 1.33
CA GLY A 406 19.79 -2.15 0.01
C GLY A 406 18.40 -2.06 -0.59
N MET A 407 18.25 -1.13 -1.54
CA MET A 407 17.02 -0.91 -2.30
C MET A 407 17.39 -0.61 -3.76
N GLY A 408 16.64 -1.20 -4.69
CA GLY A 408 16.68 -0.91 -6.12
C GLY A 408 15.29 -0.54 -6.63
N LYS A 409 15.22 0.30 -7.66
CA LYS A 409 13.97 0.68 -8.32
C LYS A 409 14.07 0.48 -9.82
N ALA A 410 12.98 0.07 -10.45
CA ALA A 410 12.86 -0.05 -11.90
C ALA A 410 11.44 0.36 -12.33
N ASN A 411 11.32 1.12 -13.41
CA ASN A 411 10.03 1.53 -13.97
C ASN A 411 9.85 0.85 -15.33
N SER A 412 8.64 0.36 -15.61
CA SER A 412 8.34 -0.40 -16.84
C SER A 412 8.18 0.45 -18.11
N SER A 413 8.26 1.78 -18.03
CA SER A 413 8.43 2.62 -19.24
C SER A 413 9.78 2.34 -19.93
N ILE A 414 10.78 1.86 -19.18
CA ILE A 414 12.09 1.43 -19.69
C ILE A 414 12.17 -0.10 -19.62
N ILE A 415 11.63 -0.78 -20.63
CA ILE A 415 11.79 -2.22 -20.78
C ILE A 415 13.01 -2.52 -21.63
N ASN A 416 14.02 -3.13 -21.01
CA ASN A 416 15.20 -3.58 -21.72
C ASN A 416 14.95 -4.99 -22.26
N ASN A 417 14.61 -5.18 -23.53
CA ASN A 417 14.39 -6.54 -24.08
C ASN A 417 15.70 -7.25 -24.52
N GLN A 418 16.86 -6.62 -24.33
CA GLN A 418 18.15 -7.24 -24.64
C GLN A 418 18.60 -8.25 -23.58
#